data_AF-A0A368NYG4-F1
#
_entry.id   AF-A0A368NYG4-F1
#
_cell.length_a   1.000
_cell.length_b   1.000
_cell.length_c   1.000
_cell.angle_alpha   90.00
_cell.angle_beta   90.00
_cell.angle_gamma   90.00
#
_symmetry.space_group_name_H-M   'P 1'
#
loop_
_entity.id
_entity.type
_entity.pdbx_description
1 polymer ?
#
loop_
_entity_poly.entity_id
_entity_poly.type
_entity_poly.pdbx_seq_one_letter_code
_entity_poly.pdbx_strand_id
1 'polypeptide(L)' 'MAGKVAMIKQVDAKRLFKAAIEAGFAAARITVHPDGRIEASASLNESAASPDTKNSWDDVLK' A
#
# COMPACT_ATOMS: atom_id res chain seq x y z
N MET A 1 -0.02 -20.47 20.43
CA MET A 1 0.70 -20.82 19.19
C MET A 1 1.47 -19.58 18.76
N ALA A 2 2.78 -19.54 18.96
CA ALA A 2 3.61 -18.40 18.55
C ALA A 2 3.58 -18.32 17.01
N GLY A 3 2.77 -17.41 16.48
CA GLY A 3 2.62 -17.22 15.03
C GLY A 3 3.97 -16.88 14.43
N LYS A 4 4.44 -17.71 13.48
CA LYS A 4 5.63 -17.38 12.70
C LYS A 4 5.38 -16.04 12.04
N VAL A 5 6.15 -15.01 12.43
CA VAL A 5 6.22 -13.75 11.71
C VAL A 5 6.53 -14.09 10.26
N ALA A 6 5.64 -13.73 9.35
CA ALA A 6 5.90 -13.95 7.94
C ALA A 6 7.07 -13.07 7.52
N MET A 7 8.11 -13.70 6.97
CA MET A 7 9.30 -13.01 6.50
C MET A 7 9.36 -13.14 5.00
N ILE A 8 9.33 -12.00 4.30
CA ILE A 8 9.65 -11.95 2.88
C ILE A 8 11.17 -11.82 2.72
N LYS A 9 11.76 -12.63 1.83
CA LYS A 9 13.18 -12.48 1.51
C LYS A 9 13.37 -11.19 0.69
N GLN A 10 14.47 -10.49 0.94
CA GLN A 10 14.80 -9.26 0.23
C GLN A 10 14.84 -9.45 -1.30
N VAL A 11 15.30 -10.62 -1.76
CA VAL A 11 15.36 -10.96 -3.20
C VAL A 11 13.96 -11.02 -3.82
N ASP A 12 12.98 -11.57 -3.11
CA ASP A 12 11.60 -11.72 -3.60
C ASP A 12 10.88 -10.37 -3.57
N ALA A 13 11.11 -9.56 -2.52
CA ALA A 13 10.60 -8.19 -2.46
C ALA A 13 11.12 -7.34 -3.63
N LYS A 14 12.43 -7.40 -3.93
CA LYS A 14 13.02 -6.69 -5.08
C LYS A 14 12.40 -7.11 -6.41
N ARG A 15 12.10 -8.39 -6.60
CA ARG A 15 11.44 -8.89 -7.82
C ARG A 15 10.02 -8.36 -7.96
N LEU A 16 9.25 -8.32 -6.87
CA LEU A 16 7.91 -7.74 -6.83
C LEU A 16 7.91 -6.24 -7.19
N PHE A 17 8.80 -5.46 -6.58
CA PHE A 17 8.90 -4.03 -6.90
C PHE A 17 9.34 -3.79 -8.34
N LYS A 18 10.29 -4.57 -8.84
CA LYS A 18 10.73 -4.48 -10.23
C LYS A 18 9.58 -4.79 -11.20
N ALA A 19 8.84 -5.87 -10.97
CA ALA A 19 7.69 -6.23 -11.78
C ALA A 19 6.59 -5.16 -11.74
N ALA A 20 6.36 -4.53 -10.59
CA ALA A 20 5.39 -3.44 -10.46
C ALA A 20 5.79 -2.19 -11.27
N ILE A 21 7.08 -1.83 -11.24
CA ILE A 21 7.61 -0.73 -12.05
C ILE A 21 7.51 -1.06 -13.55
N GLU A 22 7.89 -2.28 -13.95
CA GLU A 22 7.80 -2.72 -15.35
C GLU A 22 6.35 -2.79 -15.86
N ALA A 23 5.40 -3.12 -14.99
CA ALA A 23 3.97 -3.12 -15.31
C ALA A 23 3.35 -1.70 -15.33
N GLY A 24 4.10 -0.65 -15.00
CA GLY A 24 3.63 0.73 -15.07
C GLY A 24 2.82 1.20 -13.85
N PHE A 25 2.92 0.52 -12.71
CA PHE A 25 2.31 0.99 -11.47
C PHE A 25 3.11 2.14 -10.86
N ALA A 26 2.41 3.10 -10.26
CA ALA A 26 3.03 4.28 -9.66
C ALA A 26 3.59 4.00 -8.26
N ALA A 27 2.91 3.14 -7.51
CA ALA A 27 3.35 2.69 -6.20
C ALA A 27 3.05 1.21 -6.01
N ALA A 28 3.93 0.53 -5.28
CA ALA A 28 3.71 -0.83 -4.82
C ALA A 28 4.01 -0.91 -3.32
N ARG A 29 3.26 -1.73 -2.60
CA ARG A 29 3.34 -1.88 -1.15
C ARG A 29 3.32 -3.36 -0.79
N ILE A 30 4.17 -3.72 0.16
CA ILE A 30 4.18 -5.05 0.77
C ILE A 30 3.84 -4.88 2.24
N THR A 31 2.74 -5.50 2.67
CA THR A 31 2.28 -5.47 4.06
C THR A 31 2.43 -6.86 4.66
N VAL A 32 3.11 -6.95 5.80
CA VAL A 32 3.26 -8.19 6.56
C VAL A 32 2.33 -8.12 7.74
N HIS A 33 1.36 -9.05 7.78
CA HIS A 33 0.41 -9.11 8.87
C HIS A 33 0.96 -9.95 10.04
N PRO A 34 0.58 -9.63 11.29
CA PRO A 34 1.01 -10.39 12.47
C PRO A 34 0.55 -11.86 12.49
N ASP A 35 -0.46 -12.19 11.69
CA ASP A 35 -0.99 -13.55 11.54
C ASP A 35 -0.23 -14.40 10.51
N GLY A 36 0.83 -13.85 9.90
CA GLY A 36 1.66 -14.55 8.93
C GLY A 36 1.20 -14.41 7.48
N ARG A 37 0.21 -13.56 7.18
CA ARG A 37 -0.14 -13.22 5.79
C ARG A 37 0.79 -12.14 5.23
N ILE A 38 1.13 -12.27 3.95
CA ILE A 38 1.84 -11.25 3.18
C ILE A 38 0.88 -10.75 2.11
N GLU A 39 0.60 -9.47 2.11
CA GLU A 39 -0.18 -8.80 1.08
C GLU A 39 0.74 -7.95 0.22
N ALA A 40 0.62 -8.08 -1.10
CA ALA A 40 1.32 -7.24 -2.06
C ALA A 40 0.27 -6.53 -2.92
N SER A 41 0.26 -5.20 -2.86
CA SER A 41 -0.65 -4.36 -3.64
C SER A 41 0.15 -3.39 -4.50
N ALA A 42 -0.38 -3.10 -5.67
CA ALA A 42 0.15 -2.10 -6.58
C ALA A 42 -0.99 -1.18 -6.99
N SER A 43 -0.75 0.12 -6.93
CA SER A 43 -1.73 1.14 -7.28
C SER A 43 -1.21 1.94 -8.48
N LEU A 44 -2.12 2.17 -9.42
CA LEU A 44 -1.93 3.24 -10.39
C LEU A 44 -2.00 4.57 -9.63
N ASN A 45 -1.47 5.64 -10.22
CA ASN A 45 -1.54 6.97 -9.62
C ASN A 45 -3.00 7.44 -9.65
N GLU A 46 -3.83 6.95 -8.73
CA GLU A 46 -5.01 7.70 -8.32
C GLU A 46 -4.45 8.89 -7.56
N SER A 47 -4.41 10.01 -8.28
CA SER A 47 -4.06 11.33 -7.83
C SER A 47 -4.18 11.48 -6.33
N ALA A 48 -3.09 11.94 -5.72
CA ALA A 48 -3.06 12.58 -4.41
C ALA A 48 -4.46 13.01 -4.00
N ALA A 49 -5.03 12.39 -2.97
CA ALA A 49 -6.23 12.89 -2.33
C ALA A 49 -5.97 14.38 -2.08
N SER A 50 -6.60 15.23 -2.89
CA SER A 50 -6.38 16.67 -2.84
C SER A 50 -6.74 17.09 -1.42
N PRO A 51 -5.82 17.71 -0.67
CA PRO A 51 -6.14 18.24 0.65
C PRO A 51 -7.18 19.38 0.58
N ASP A 52 -7.58 19.81 -0.63
CA ASP A 52 -8.63 20.79 -0.91
C ASP A 52 -10.06 20.25 -0.87
N THR A 53 -10.30 19.04 -0.36
CA THR A 53 -11.66 18.67 0.02
C THR A 53 -12.02 19.46 1.27
N LYS A 54 -12.44 20.73 1.09
CA LYS A 54 -13.18 21.51 2.08
C LYS A 54 -14.16 20.56 2.76
N ASN A 55 -13.94 20.31 4.03
CA ASN A 55 -14.77 19.42 4.81
C ASN A 55 -16.21 19.95 4.73
N SER A 56 -17.11 19.20 4.13
CA SER A 56 -18.54 19.58 4.00
C SER A 56 -19.20 19.90 5.35
N TRP A 57 -18.58 19.46 6.45
CA TRP A 57 -18.99 19.72 7.82
C TRP A 57 -18.76 21.16 8.30
N ASP A 58 -17.84 21.93 7.68
CA ASP A 58 -17.61 23.33 8.05
C ASP A 58 -18.81 24.25 7.75
N ASP A 59 -19.68 23.86 6.81
CA ASP A 59 -20.87 24.66 6.44
C ASP A 59 -22.08 24.40 7.35
N VAL A 60 -22.05 23.33 8.16
CA VAL A 60 -23.13 22.98 9.10
C VAL A 60 -22.94 23.64 10.47
N LEU A 61 -21.72 24.10 10.78
CA LEU A 61 -21.36 24.70 12.07
C LEU A 61 -21.41 26.24 12.09
N LYS A 62 -22.05 26.88 11.10
CA LYS A 62 -22.32 28.34 11.09
C LYS A 62 -23.65 28.68 11.74
#